data_AF-D4GGP0-F1
#
_entry.id   AF-D4GGP0-F1
#
_cell.length_a   1.000
_cell.length_b   1.000
_cell.length_c   1.000
_cell.angle_alpha   90.00
_cell.angle_beta   90.00
_cell.angle_gamma   90.00
#
_symmetry.space_group_name_H-M   'P 1'
#
loop_
_entity.id
_entity.type
_entity.pdbx_description
1 polymer ?
#
loop_
_entity_poly.entity_id
_entity_poly.type
_entity_poly.pdbx_seq_one_letter_code
_entity_poly.pdbx_strand_id
1 'polypeptide(L)'
;MTSCYPFCANVTSVTTSVYFCDQVSERNPVSHSTDVRQSLCTQNLVPRDQRYDERSRRIMMVAFLKTLLLAAGILTAGAVYAAQPGEGRDIKVEEANRALVIHFYDQFFNHHKVAEAARVIADNYRQHNPGVPNGKAPLVNFFTDYFRKNPQSKARIVRSATDGDLVWLHVHSTNGEHDRGQAVTDIFRVKNGKIVEHWDVIQAVPATSANTNTMF
;
A
#
# COMPACT_ATOMS: atom_id res chain seq x y z
N MET A 1 17.45 -25.76 -28.13
CA MET A 1 18.28 -24.98 -29.07
C MET A 1 17.37 -24.25 -30.03
N THR A 2 17.16 -22.94 -29.80
CA THR A 2 16.97 -21.94 -30.85
C THR A 2 17.32 -20.60 -30.23
N SER A 3 18.30 -19.95 -30.84
CA SER A 3 18.88 -18.66 -30.47
C SER A 3 18.02 -17.52 -31.02
N CYS A 4 17.90 -16.42 -30.28
CA CYS A 4 17.72 -15.07 -30.84
C CYS A 4 18.27 -14.04 -29.83
N TYR A 5 19.34 -13.35 -30.23
CA TYR A 5 19.93 -12.16 -29.60
C TYR A 5 19.41 -10.88 -30.31
N PRO A 6 19.71 -9.65 -29.83
CA PRO A 6 18.73 -8.58 -29.65
C PRO A 6 18.64 -7.62 -30.85
N PHE A 7 17.56 -6.85 -30.90
CA PHE A 7 17.49 -5.64 -31.72
C PHE A 7 17.27 -4.43 -30.81
N CYS A 8 18.20 -3.48 -30.87
CA CYS A 8 18.03 -2.14 -30.30
C CYS A 8 17.04 -1.37 -31.18
N ALA A 9 15.97 -0.83 -30.59
CA ALA A 9 15.24 0.29 -31.17
C ALA A 9 14.95 1.30 -30.05
N ASN A 10 15.66 2.41 -30.13
CA ASN A 10 15.47 3.58 -29.30
C ASN A 10 14.35 4.40 -29.93
N VAL A 11 13.09 4.24 -29.51
CA VAL A 11 12.01 5.20 -29.82
C VAL A 11 11.06 5.30 -28.63
N THR A 12 11.00 6.52 -28.11
CA THR A 12 10.00 7.12 -27.25
C THR A 12 8.56 6.77 -27.64
N SER A 13 7.81 6.06 -26.79
CA SER A 13 6.44 6.42 -26.38
C SER A 13 5.83 5.33 -25.51
N VAL A 14 5.23 5.76 -24.41
CA VAL A 14 4.41 4.99 -23.48
C VAL A 14 3.21 4.39 -24.21
N THR A 15 3.07 3.06 -24.19
CA THR A 15 1.76 2.39 -24.23
C THR A 15 1.85 1.04 -23.53
N THR A 16 1.06 0.90 -22.48
CA THR A 16 0.85 -0.31 -21.70
C THR A 16 0.21 -1.39 -22.59
N SER A 17 0.94 -2.44 -22.93
CA SER A 17 0.35 -3.66 -23.50
C SER A 17 -0.03 -4.61 -22.37
N VAL A 18 -1.32 -4.61 -22.02
CA VAL A 18 -1.93 -5.68 -21.22
C VAL A 18 -2.16 -6.86 -22.16
N TYR A 19 -1.50 -7.99 -21.91
CA TYR A 19 -1.76 -9.24 -22.61
C TYR A 19 -2.89 -9.99 -21.89
N PHE A 20 -4.05 -10.13 -22.54
CA PHE A 20 -5.11 -11.05 -22.15
C PHE A 20 -4.90 -12.38 -22.89
N CYS A 21 -4.82 -13.48 -22.14
CA CYS A 21 -4.74 -14.83 -22.70
C CYS A 21 -6.15 -15.42 -22.65
N ASP A 22 -6.81 -15.50 -23.81
CA ASP A 22 -8.12 -16.13 -23.97
C ASP A 22 -7.94 -17.65 -24.14
N GLN A 23 -8.79 -18.44 -23.49
CA GLN A 23 -8.87 -19.88 -23.66
C GLN A 23 -10.30 -20.25 -24.10
N VAL A 24 -10.42 -20.75 -25.33
CA VAL A 24 -11.63 -21.36 -25.90
C VAL A 24 -11.35 -22.83 -26.17
N SER A 25 -12.26 -23.72 -25.77
CA SER A 25 -12.36 -25.14 -26.19
C SER A 25 -13.71 -25.69 -25.66
N GLU A 26 -14.79 -25.81 -26.44
CA GLU A 26 -15.19 -26.78 -27.49
C GLU A 26 -16.03 -28.01 -27.01
N ARG A 27 -17.13 -28.27 -27.76
CA ARG A 27 -18.00 -29.50 -27.93
C ARG A 27 -19.13 -29.73 -26.90
N ASN A 28 -20.35 -30.22 -27.23
CA ASN A 28 -20.89 -30.96 -28.38
C ASN A 28 -22.48 -30.86 -28.42
N PRO A 29 -23.20 -31.23 -29.50
CA PRO A 29 -24.63 -30.93 -29.73
C PRO A 29 -25.58 -32.14 -29.63
N VAL A 30 -26.91 -31.92 -29.48
CA VAL A 30 -28.00 -32.88 -29.77
C VAL A 30 -29.30 -32.14 -30.21
N SER A 31 -30.17 -32.86 -30.91
CA SER A 31 -31.13 -32.59 -31.99
C SER A 31 -32.64 -32.46 -31.66
N HIS A 32 -33.41 -31.96 -32.66
CA HIS A 32 -34.84 -32.22 -33.01
C HIS A 32 -35.96 -31.62 -32.11
N SER A 33 -37.18 -31.24 -32.56
CA SER A 33 -37.87 -30.98 -33.85
C SER A 33 -39.28 -30.40 -33.53
N THR A 34 -39.89 -29.66 -34.49
CA THR A 34 -41.36 -29.50 -34.80
C THR A 34 -42.35 -29.11 -33.68
N ASP A 35 -43.00 -27.93 -33.71
CA ASP A 35 -44.16 -27.44 -34.50
C ASP A 35 -45.55 -27.65 -33.82
N VAL A 36 -46.46 -26.70 -34.08
CA VAL A 36 -47.95 -26.76 -34.05
C VAL A 36 -48.72 -25.99 -32.94
N ARG A 37 -49.26 -24.84 -33.40
CA ARG A 37 -50.61 -24.22 -33.30
C ARG A 37 -51.37 -24.02 -31.96
N GLN A 38 -51.67 -22.73 -31.77
CA GLN A 38 -52.89 -22.05 -31.29
C GLN A 38 -54.14 -22.86 -30.91
N SER A 39 -54.74 -22.48 -29.77
CA SER A 39 -56.20 -22.47 -29.58
C SER A 39 -56.61 -21.30 -28.66
N LEU A 40 -57.66 -20.60 -29.08
CA LEU A 40 -58.28 -19.43 -28.45
C LEU A 40 -59.36 -19.88 -27.44
N CYS A 41 -59.47 -19.17 -26.31
CA CYS A 41 -60.71 -19.07 -25.54
C CYS A 41 -60.82 -17.67 -24.89
N THR A 42 -61.65 -16.82 -25.51
CA THR A 42 -62.51 -15.78 -24.91
C THR A 42 -63.32 -16.37 -23.74
N GLN A 43 -63.76 -15.70 -22.66
CA GLN A 43 -64.08 -14.32 -22.30
C GLN A 43 -64.30 -14.33 -20.76
N ASN A 44 -64.06 -13.21 -20.06
CA ASN A 44 -65.01 -12.65 -19.08
C ASN A 44 -64.53 -11.27 -18.59
N LEU A 45 -65.46 -10.31 -18.69
CA LEU A 45 -65.31 -8.88 -18.47
C LEU A 45 -65.51 -8.52 -16.98
N VAL A 46 -64.65 -7.67 -16.42
CA VAL A 46 -65.00 -6.71 -15.35
C VAL A 46 -64.20 -5.42 -15.59
N PRO A 47 -64.81 -4.22 -15.59
CA PRO A 47 -64.09 -2.97 -15.80
C PRO A 47 -63.25 -2.64 -14.56
N ARG A 48 -61.92 -2.55 -14.69
CA ARG A 48 -61.06 -1.87 -13.72
C ARG A 48 -60.82 -0.44 -14.17
N ASP A 49 -61.89 0.32 -14.31
CA ASP A 49 -61.79 1.78 -14.27
C ASP A 49 -62.12 2.20 -12.83
N GLN A 50 -61.49 3.26 -12.30
CA GLN A 50 -61.67 3.82 -10.94
C GLN A 50 -60.80 3.33 -9.77
N ARG A 51 -59.76 2.50 -9.98
CA ARG A 51 -58.71 2.31 -8.95
C ARG A 51 -57.30 2.65 -9.43
N TYR A 52 -57.19 3.60 -10.37
CA TYR A 52 -55.91 4.08 -10.90
C TYR A 52 -55.65 5.58 -10.71
N ASP A 53 -56.59 6.37 -10.16
CA ASP A 53 -56.50 7.84 -10.23
C ASP A 53 -55.68 8.49 -9.09
N GLU A 54 -55.86 8.14 -7.81
CA GLU A 54 -55.19 8.92 -6.74
C GLU A 54 -53.76 8.46 -6.38
N ARG A 55 -53.47 7.16 -6.46
CA ARG A 55 -52.13 6.63 -6.12
C ARG A 55 -51.11 6.92 -7.22
N SER A 56 -51.55 6.94 -8.48
CA SER A 56 -50.72 7.23 -9.65
C SER A 56 -50.38 8.72 -9.77
N ARG A 57 -51.26 9.62 -9.33
CA ARG A 57 -50.98 11.07 -9.24
C ARG A 57 -49.86 11.41 -8.26
N ARG A 58 -49.79 10.71 -7.11
CA ARG A 58 -48.69 10.89 -6.15
C ARG A 58 -47.37 10.30 -6.65
N ILE A 59 -47.40 9.19 -7.37
CA ILE A 59 -46.18 8.56 -7.92
C ILE A 59 -45.64 9.35 -9.13
N MET A 60 -46.51 9.88 -9.99
CA MET A 60 -46.12 10.71 -11.15
C MET A 60 -45.59 12.10 -10.77
N MET A 61 -46.12 12.76 -9.73
CA MET A 61 -45.59 14.07 -9.28
C MET A 61 -44.21 13.96 -8.63
N VAL A 62 -43.92 12.87 -7.93
CA VAL A 62 -42.59 12.64 -7.33
C VAL A 62 -41.56 12.23 -8.39
N ALA A 63 -42.01 11.62 -9.50
CA ALA A 63 -41.15 11.30 -10.64
C ALA A 63 -40.80 12.53 -11.49
N PHE A 64 -41.74 13.46 -11.74
CA PHE A 64 -41.47 14.66 -12.54
C PHE A 64 -40.68 15.76 -11.82
N LEU A 65 -40.63 15.77 -10.49
CA LEU A 65 -39.72 16.65 -9.74
C LEU A 65 -38.27 16.12 -9.69
N LYS A 66 -38.04 14.85 -10.07
CA LYS A 66 -36.71 14.22 -10.10
C LYS A 66 -36.07 14.21 -11.48
N THR A 67 -36.79 14.52 -12.56
CA THR A 67 -36.24 14.56 -13.92
C THR A 67 -35.98 15.97 -14.47
N LEU A 68 -36.33 17.02 -13.73
CA LEU A 68 -36.10 18.43 -14.13
C LEU A 68 -34.98 19.14 -13.34
N LEU A 69 -34.13 18.37 -12.66
CA LEU A 69 -32.80 18.78 -12.18
C LEU A 69 -31.72 17.89 -12.82
N LEU A 70 -31.95 17.48 -14.07
CA LEU A 70 -31.00 16.69 -14.87
C LEU A 70 -30.60 17.48 -16.14
N ALA A 71 -30.35 18.78 -16.01
CA ALA A 71 -29.88 19.61 -17.14
C ALA A 71 -29.22 20.90 -16.67
N ALA A 72 -28.13 20.81 -15.89
CA ALA A 72 -27.17 21.90 -15.75
C ALA A 72 -25.82 21.35 -15.30
N GLY A 73 -24.83 21.40 -16.19
CA GLY A 73 -23.41 21.30 -15.80
C GLY A 73 -22.67 20.03 -16.18
N ILE A 74 -22.77 19.55 -17.43
CA ILE A 74 -21.61 18.88 -18.04
C ILE A 74 -20.72 20.00 -18.56
N LEU A 75 -19.86 20.54 -17.71
CA LEU A 75 -18.70 21.37 -18.06
C LEU A 75 -17.77 21.35 -16.84
N THR A 76 -16.51 20.99 -17.08
CA THR A 76 -15.38 20.86 -16.14
C THR A 76 -15.34 19.64 -15.21
N ALA A 77 -15.17 18.44 -15.78
CA ALA A 77 -14.45 17.35 -15.10
C ALA A 77 -13.00 17.23 -15.61
N GLY A 78 -12.41 18.35 -16.04
CA GLY A 78 -10.98 18.55 -15.84
C GLY A 78 -10.78 18.92 -14.38
N ALA A 79 -11.01 17.98 -13.47
CA ALA A 79 -10.44 18.10 -12.15
C ALA A 79 -8.93 17.98 -12.38
N VAL A 80 -8.29 19.12 -12.63
CA VAL A 80 -6.91 19.30 -12.20
C VAL A 80 -6.97 18.86 -10.75
N TYR A 81 -6.39 17.69 -10.44
CA TYR A 81 -5.90 17.45 -9.10
C TYR A 81 -4.90 18.59 -8.92
N ALA A 82 -5.39 19.76 -8.51
CA ALA A 82 -4.56 20.76 -7.91
C ALA A 82 -3.99 20.00 -6.73
N ALA A 83 -2.72 19.60 -6.86
CA ALA A 83 -1.94 19.11 -5.76
C ALA A 83 -2.28 20.08 -4.63
N GLN A 84 -2.96 19.58 -3.60
CA GLN A 84 -3.16 20.38 -2.40
C GLN A 84 -1.76 20.91 -2.08
N PRO A 85 -1.57 22.22 -1.91
CA PRO A 85 -0.28 22.71 -1.47
C PRO A 85 0.01 21.92 -0.22
N GLY A 86 0.99 21.01 -0.28
CA GLY A 86 1.43 20.34 0.92
C GLY A 86 1.73 21.47 1.89
N GLU A 87 1.14 21.45 3.08
CA GLU A 87 1.58 22.34 4.16
C GLU A 87 3.10 22.33 4.11
N GLY A 88 3.69 23.51 3.93
CA GLY A 88 5.13 23.63 3.72
C GLY A 88 5.85 22.83 4.80
N ARG A 89 6.84 22.03 4.40
CA ARG A 89 7.55 21.12 5.31
C ARG A 89 7.96 21.85 6.59
N ASP A 90 7.50 21.36 7.73
CA ASP A 90 7.96 21.86 9.03
C ASP A 90 9.30 21.20 9.37
N ILE A 91 10.38 21.84 8.91
CA ILE A 91 11.75 21.35 9.09
C ILE A 91 12.12 21.21 10.58
N LYS A 92 11.53 22.02 11.48
CA LYS A 92 11.82 21.90 12.91
C LYS A 92 11.21 20.64 13.50
N VAL A 93 9.97 20.34 13.14
CA VAL A 93 9.29 19.09 13.55
C VAL A 93 10.00 17.88 12.95
N GLU A 94 10.36 17.93 11.67
CA GLU A 94 11.11 16.88 11.01
C GLU A 94 12.45 16.59 11.72
N GLU A 95 13.23 17.63 12.03
CA GLU A 95 14.51 17.45 12.72
C GLU A 95 14.32 16.90 14.14
N ALA A 96 13.25 17.29 14.85
CA ALA A 96 12.89 16.71 16.14
C ALA A 96 12.56 15.21 16.02
N ASN A 97 11.82 14.81 14.98
CA ASN A 97 11.55 13.40 14.68
C ASN A 97 12.84 12.64 14.37
N ARG A 98 13.74 13.22 13.56
CA ARG A 98 15.04 12.63 13.21
C ARG A 98 15.89 12.40 14.45
N ALA A 99 16.02 13.41 15.31
CA ALA A 99 16.78 13.34 16.54
C ALA A 99 16.21 12.28 17.50
N LEU A 100 14.89 12.20 17.63
CA LEU A 100 14.22 11.16 18.42
C LEU A 100 14.55 9.76 17.93
N VAL A 101 14.48 9.53 16.61
CA VAL A 101 14.76 8.21 16.01
C VAL A 101 16.24 7.85 16.14
N ILE A 102 17.16 8.80 15.90
CA ILE A 102 18.62 8.56 16.07
C ILE A 102 18.93 8.19 17.52
N HIS A 103 18.38 8.93 18.49
CA HIS A 103 18.59 8.64 19.91
C HIS A 103 18.01 7.28 20.31
N PHE A 104 16.78 6.99 19.86
CA PHE A 104 16.18 5.66 20.04
C PHE A 104 17.09 4.57 19.50
N TYR A 105 17.56 4.72 18.26
CA TYR A 105 18.36 3.71 17.59
C TYR A 105 19.67 3.43 18.35
N ASP A 106 20.33 4.48 18.80
CA ASP A 106 21.56 4.36 19.59
C ASP A 106 21.32 3.65 20.94
N GLN A 107 20.33 4.11 21.71
CA GLN A 107 20.04 3.48 23.00
C GLN A 107 19.54 2.03 22.87
N PHE A 108 18.75 1.75 21.82
CA PHE A 108 18.16 0.44 21.59
C PHE A 108 19.16 -0.56 21.00
N PHE A 109 19.83 -0.22 19.89
CA PHE A 109 20.69 -1.15 19.15
C PHE A 109 22.17 -1.11 19.53
N ASN A 110 22.70 0.02 20.02
CA ASN A 110 24.12 0.12 20.36
C ASN A 110 24.39 -0.05 21.84
N HIS A 111 23.48 0.44 22.70
CA HIS A 111 23.56 0.30 24.15
C HIS A 111 22.67 -0.81 24.73
N HIS A 112 21.85 -1.45 23.89
CA HIS A 112 20.97 -2.57 24.26
C HIS A 112 20.03 -2.26 25.44
N LYS A 113 19.69 -0.98 25.64
CA LYS A 113 18.76 -0.52 26.70
C LYS A 113 17.30 -0.65 26.25
N VAL A 114 16.91 -1.87 25.88
CA VAL A 114 15.64 -2.17 25.19
C VAL A 114 14.43 -1.55 25.89
N ALA A 115 14.26 -1.81 27.18
CA ALA A 115 13.09 -1.35 27.94
C ALA A 115 13.03 0.19 28.08
N GLU A 116 14.18 0.85 28.27
CA GLU A 116 14.26 2.30 28.40
C GLU A 116 13.99 2.98 27.06
N ALA A 117 14.67 2.53 25.99
CA ALA A 117 14.50 3.08 24.65
C ALA A 117 13.10 2.83 24.09
N ALA A 118 12.46 1.70 24.41
CA ALA A 118 11.08 1.40 23.99
C ALA A 118 10.03 2.36 24.57
N ARG A 119 10.37 3.24 25.52
CA ARG A 119 9.44 4.27 26.03
C ARG A 119 8.98 5.25 24.95
N VAL A 120 9.78 5.47 23.90
CA VAL A 120 9.37 6.31 22.76
C VAL A 120 8.56 5.54 21.70
N ILE A 121 8.37 4.24 21.84
CA ILE A 121 7.52 3.45 20.95
C ILE A 121 6.07 3.53 21.44
N ALA A 122 5.13 3.79 20.53
CA ALA A 122 3.71 3.82 20.84
C ALA A 122 3.16 2.42 21.13
N ASP A 123 2.11 2.34 21.95
CA ASP A 123 1.55 1.03 22.34
C ASP A 123 0.85 0.33 21.17
N ASN A 124 0.34 1.10 20.20
CA ASN A 124 -0.24 0.61 18.95
C ASN A 124 0.79 0.53 17.79
N TYR A 125 2.09 0.42 18.10
CA TYR A 125 3.15 0.33 17.12
C TYR A 125 2.94 -0.80 16.09
N ARG A 126 3.19 -0.48 14.82
CA ARG A 126 3.08 -1.39 13.68
C ARG A 126 4.45 -1.73 13.11
N GLN A 127 4.78 -3.02 13.09
CA GLN A 127 5.99 -3.57 12.48
C GLN A 127 5.66 -4.21 11.14
N HIS A 128 6.42 -3.86 10.11
CA HIS A 128 6.27 -4.44 8.77
C HIS A 128 7.39 -5.42 8.39
N ASN A 129 8.51 -5.46 9.13
CA ASN A 129 9.55 -6.47 8.92
C ASN A 129 8.96 -7.89 9.17
N PRO A 130 8.96 -8.78 8.17
CA PRO A 130 8.36 -10.12 8.29
C PRO A 130 9.13 -11.05 9.25
N GLY A 131 10.38 -10.74 9.57
CA GLY A 131 11.22 -11.47 10.52
C GLY A 131 11.09 -11.00 11.98
N VAL A 132 10.34 -9.92 12.25
CA VAL A 132 10.19 -9.36 13.59
C VAL A 132 8.71 -9.33 13.99
N PRO A 133 8.33 -9.86 15.18
CA PRO A 133 6.94 -9.85 15.64
C PRO A 133 6.33 -8.44 15.73
N ASN A 134 5.06 -8.33 15.36
CA ASN A 134 4.32 -7.06 15.42
C ASN A 134 3.91 -6.64 16.84
N GLY A 135 3.94 -5.34 17.10
CA GLY A 135 3.57 -4.73 18.39
C GLY A 135 4.76 -4.46 19.31
N LYS A 136 4.58 -3.50 20.24
CA LYS A 136 5.65 -3.02 21.14
C LYS A 136 6.19 -4.09 22.09
N ALA A 137 5.32 -4.82 22.78
CA ALA A 137 5.77 -5.86 23.72
C ALA A 137 6.48 -7.03 23.01
N PRO A 138 5.96 -7.57 21.89
CA PRO A 138 6.68 -8.57 21.10
C PRO A 138 8.04 -8.07 20.57
N LEU A 139 8.13 -6.83 20.10
CA LEU A 139 9.39 -6.20 19.67
C LEU A 139 10.43 -6.17 20.81
N VAL A 140 10.03 -5.69 21.99
CA VAL A 140 10.90 -5.62 23.18
C VAL A 140 11.42 -7.00 23.55
N ASN A 141 10.55 -8.01 23.60
CA ASN A 141 10.94 -9.37 23.94
C ASN A 141 11.92 -9.95 22.90
N PHE A 142 11.62 -9.78 21.62
CA PHE A 142 12.47 -10.25 20.52
C PHE A 142 13.89 -9.68 20.63
N PHE A 143 14.01 -8.35 20.78
CA PHE A 143 15.32 -7.71 20.83
C PHE A 143 16.07 -7.92 22.14
N THR A 144 15.36 -8.08 23.26
CA THR A 144 15.99 -8.50 24.53
C THR A 144 16.70 -9.84 24.39
N ASP A 145 16.04 -10.82 23.76
CA ASP A 145 16.65 -12.11 23.49
C ASP A 145 17.74 -12.06 22.41
N TYR A 146 17.54 -11.25 21.37
CA TYR A 146 18.52 -11.05 20.31
C TYR A 146 19.85 -10.50 20.85
N PHE A 147 19.82 -9.42 21.64
CA PHE A 147 21.03 -8.81 22.18
C PHE A 147 21.70 -9.68 23.23
N ARG A 148 20.94 -10.48 24.00
CA ARG A 148 21.51 -11.50 24.88
C ARG A 148 22.34 -12.54 24.13
N LYS A 149 21.89 -12.94 22.93
CA LYS A 149 22.60 -13.89 22.06
C LYS A 149 23.73 -13.24 21.26
N ASN A 150 23.61 -11.94 20.97
CA ASN A 150 24.52 -11.17 20.14
C ASN A 150 25.02 -9.91 20.88
N PRO A 151 25.79 -10.05 21.98
CA PRO A 151 26.19 -8.92 22.82
C PRO A 151 27.13 -7.92 22.11
N GLN A 152 27.75 -8.34 21.00
CA GLN A 152 28.61 -7.50 20.17
C GLN A 152 27.83 -6.83 19.02
N SER A 153 26.50 -6.98 18.97
CA SER A 153 25.67 -6.36 17.93
C SER A 153 25.79 -4.83 17.97
N LYS A 154 26.02 -4.24 16.80
CA LYS A 154 26.12 -2.78 16.59
C LYS A 154 25.39 -2.38 15.33
N ALA A 155 24.78 -1.21 15.35
CA ALA A 155 24.04 -0.67 14.24
C ALA A 155 24.46 0.80 14.03
N ARG A 156 25.38 1.00 13.08
CA ARG A 156 25.97 2.31 12.78
C ARG A 156 25.14 3.01 11.71
N ILE A 157 24.48 4.10 12.09
CA ILE A 157 23.80 4.99 11.15
C ILE A 157 24.87 5.67 10.27
N VAL A 158 24.76 5.46 8.96
CA VAL A 158 25.65 6.07 7.95
C VAL A 158 25.11 7.44 7.53
N ARG A 159 23.79 7.54 7.37
CA ARG A 159 23.09 8.77 6.99
C ARG A 159 21.62 8.67 7.36
N SER A 160 20.96 9.82 7.45
CA SER A 160 19.54 9.93 7.74
C SER A 160 18.88 11.06 6.96
N ALA A 161 17.58 10.94 6.74
CA ALA A 161 16.75 11.94 6.05
C ALA A 161 15.32 11.97 6.62
N THR A 162 14.57 13.01 6.30
CA THR A 162 13.18 13.19 6.73
C THR A 162 12.28 13.62 5.57
N ASP A 163 11.00 13.28 5.69
CA ASP A 163 9.91 13.79 4.87
C ASP A 163 8.62 13.81 5.71
N GLY A 164 8.24 14.98 6.23
CA GLY A 164 7.10 15.13 7.13
C GLY A 164 7.24 14.30 8.42
N ASP A 165 6.38 13.31 8.60
CA ASP A 165 6.38 12.43 9.77
C ASP A 165 7.26 11.18 9.61
N LEU A 166 7.94 11.03 8.47
CA LEU A 166 8.83 9.91 8.17
C LEU A 166 10.30 10.26 8.43
N VAL A 167 11.03 9.30 8.99
CA VAL A 167 12.47 9.33 9.19
C VAL A 167 13.09 8.12 8.52
N TRP A 168 14.09 8.36 7.67
CA TRP A 168 14.85 7.34 6.96
C TRP A 168 16.24 7.22 7.57
N LEU A 169 16.70 5.99 7.78
CA LEU A 169 18.07 5.67 8.15
C LEU A 169 18.68 4.73 7.11
N HIS A 170 19.94 4.97 6.77
CA HIS A 170 20.78 3.96 6.11
C HIS A 170 21.84 3.49 7.11
N VAL A 171 21.86 2.20 7.40
CA VAL A 171 22.56 1.63 8.55
C VAL A 171 23.47 0.49 8.12
N HIS A 172 24.66 0.43 8.72
CA HIS A 172 25.51 -0.75 8.72
C HIS A 172 25.34 -1.51 10.04
N SER A 173 24.66 -2.66 9.99
CA SER A 173 24.42 -3.51 11.16
C SER A 173 25.38 -4.71 11.16
N THR A 174 26.02 -5.00 12.29
CA THR A 174 26.98 -6.11 12.45
C THR A 174 26.78 -6.82 13.78
N ASN A 175 27.22 -8.08 13.86
CA ASN A 175 27.31 -8.86 15.10
C ASN A 175 28.78 -9.14 15.47
N GLY A 176 29.55 -8.08 15.68
CA GLY A 176 30.99 -8.13 15.99
C GLY A 176 31.88 -7.76 14.82
N GLU A 177 33.19 -7.66 15.06
CA GLU A 177 34.16 -7.06 14.13
C GLU A 177 34.42 -7.90 12.87
N HIS A 178 34.19 -9.21 12.93
CA HIS A 178 34.39 -10.11 11.79
C HIS A 178 33.13 -10.32 10.96
N ASP A 179 31.98 -9.79 11.40
CA ASP A 179 30.75 -9.83 10.63
C ASP A 179 30.78 -8.73 9.56
N ARG A 180 30.67 -9.13 8.29
CA ARG A 180 30.53 -8.19 7.16
C ARG A 180 29.28 -7.34 7.29
N GLY A 181 28.28 -7.85 8.01
CA GLY A 181 27.07 -7.13 8.35
C GLY A 181 26.04 -7.04 7.24
N GLN A 182 25.07 -6.18 7.50
CA GLN A 182 23.93 -5.89 6.64
C GLN A 182 23.85 -4.39 6.40
N ALA A 183 23.55 -4.02 5.15
CA ALA A 183 23.06 -2.70 4.79
C ALA A 183 21.54 -2.69 4.99
N VAL A 184 21.07 -1.83 5.88
CA VAL A 184 19.66 -1.71 6.22
C VAL A 184 19.18 -0.31 5.85
N THR A 185 18.05 -0.24 5.16
CA THR A 185 17.27 1.00 5.07
C THR A 185 16.07 0.88 5.99
N ASP A 186 16.11 1.59 7.11
CA ASP A 186 15.00 1.65 8.06
C ASP A 186 14.16 2.91 7.78
N ILE A 187 12.83 2.77 7.87
CA ILE A 187 11.88 3.86 7.75
C ILE A 187 11.00 3.84 8.98
N PHE A 188 10.97 4.96 9.72
CA PHE A 188 10.13 5.12 10.89
C PHE A 188 9.09 6.20 10.64
N ARG A 189 7.86 5.97 11.12
CA ARG A 189 6.86 7.03 11.25
C ARG A 189 6.82 7.50 12.70
N VAL A 190 6.88 8.82 12.90
CA VAL A 190 6.79 9.45 14.21
C VAL A 190 5.53 10.29 14.31
N LYS A 191 4.72 10.06 15.35
CA LYS A 191 3.55 10.89 15.66
C LYS A 191 3.55 11.24 17.13
N ASN A 192 3.29 12.51 17.44
CA ASN A 192 3.19 13.00 18.82
C ASN A 192 4.39 12.61 19.70
N GLY A 193 5.62 12.69 19.14
CA GLY A 193 6.84 12.31 19.85
C GLY A 193 6.97 10.81 20.14
N LYS A 194 6.28 9.94 19.39
CA LYS A 194 6.39 8.49 19.49
C LYS A 194 6.61 7.83 18.12
N ILE A 195 7.42 6.78 18.09
CA ILE A 195 7.54 5.89 16.93
C ILE A 195 6.29 5.02 16.88
N VAL A 196 5.50 5.16 15.82
CA VAL A 196 4.20 4.48 15.66
C VAL A 196 4.25 3.37 14.61
N GLU A 197 5.24 3.38 13.71
CA GLU A 197 5.31 2.43 12.61
C GLU A 197 6.73 2.31 12.09
N HIS A 198 7.08 1.13 11.57
CA HIS A 198 8.41 0.82 11.07
C HIS A 198 8.38 -0.13 9.87
N TRP A 199 9.23 0.17 8.89
CA TRP A 199 9.56 -0.69 7.75
C TRP A 199 11.06 -0.79 7.62
N ASP A 200 11.54 -1.91 7.08
CA ASP A 200 12.92 -2.03 6.66
C ASP A 200 13.08 -2.81 5.35
N VAL A 201 14.24 -2.60 4.74
CA VAL A 201 14.81 -3.49 3.73
C VAL A 201 16.23 -3.81 4.13
N ILE A 202 16.52 -5.11 4.19
CA ILE A 202 17.79 -5.63 4.71
C ILE A 202 18.51 -6.36 3.59
N GLN A 203 19.75 -5.96 3.33
CA GLN A 203 20.64 -6.63 2.38
C GLN A 203 21.95 -7.03 3.08
N ALA A 204 22.35 -8.29 2.96
CA ALA A 204 23.68 -8.70 3.41
C ALA A 204 24.78 -7.99 2.60
N VAL A 205 25.83 -7.50 3.26
CA VAL A 205 26.97 -6.88 2.57
C VAL A 205 27.71 -7.95 1.76
N PRO A 206 27.68 -7.90 0.43
CA PRO A 206 28.03 -9.04 -0.42
C PRO A 206 29.54 -9.29 -0.38
N ALA A 207 29.98 -10.56 -0.33
CA ALA A 207 31.41 -10.92 -0.32
C ALA A 207 32.18 -10.40 -1.54
N THR A 208 31.50 -10.34 -2.69
CA THR A 208 32.01 -9.86 -3.96
C THR A 208 31.03 -8.84 -4.55
N SER A 209 31.55 -7.88 -5.32
CA SER A 209 30.75 -6.84 -5.99
C SER A 209 31.25 -6.63 -7.41
N ALA A 210 30.35 -6.22 -8.30
CA ALA A 210 30.70 -5.84 -9.67
C ALA A 210 31.44 -4.48 -9.74
N ASN A 211 31.41 -3.70 -8.67
CA ASN A 211 32.09 -2.41 -8.54
C ASN A 211 32.95 -2.35 -7.28
N THR A 212 33.80 -1.33 -7.17
CA THR A 212 34.72 -1.12 -6.04
C THR A 212 34.19 -0.16 -4.98
N ASN A 213 32.98 0.38 -5.14
CA ASN A 213 32.37 1.24 -4.13
C ASN A 213 31.86 0.37 -2.98
N THR A 214 31.92 0.90 -1.76
CA THR A 214 31.29 0.22 -0.62
C THR A 214 29.77 0.37 -0.71
N MET A 215 29.02 -0.47 0.01
CA MET A 215 27.56 -0.31 0.14
C MET A 215 27.17 0.99 0.85
N PHE A 216 28.11 1.66 1.51
CA PHE A 216 27.94 2.82 2.37
C PHE A 216 28.65 4.05 1.82
#